data_AF-A0ABD5DI15-F1
#
_entry.id   AF-A0ABD5DI15-F1
#
_cell.length_a   1.000
_cell.length_b   1.000
_cell.length_c   1.000
_cell.angle_alpha   90.00
_cell.angle_beta   90.00
_cell.angle_gamma   90.00
#
_symmetry.space_group_name_H-M   'P 1'
#
loop_
_entity.id
_entity.type
_entity.pdbx_description
1 polymer ?
#
loop_
_entity_poly.entity_id
_entity_poly.type
_entity_poly.pdbx_seq_one_letter_code
_entity_poly.pdbx_strand_id
1 'polypeptide(L)'
;SYCIKKKTSAKDIRRSFEHHVFDEIGDLPIERITLQQWLAILEELAEEVPSIAERILTNSKQVLKWAKKREIVEVNVLSDIYLSLIH
;
A
#
# COMPACT_ATOMS: atom_id res chain seq x y z
N SER A 1 1.02 -2.89 29.65
CA SER A 1 0.38 -3.59 28.51
C SER A 1 0.58 -2.92 27.15
N TYR A 2 1.74 -2.31 26.85
CA TYR A 2 1.94 -1.51 25.62
C TYR A 2 2.27 -2.33 24.34
N CYS A 3 2.63 -3.62 24.47
CA CYS A 3 3.16 -4.41 23.36
C CYS A 3 2.12 -5.24 22.59
N ILE A 4 0.87 -5.31 23.05
CA ILE A 4 -0.14 -6.24 22.48
C ILE A 4 -0.96 -5.58 21.37
N LYS A 5 -1.34 -4.29 21.51
CA LYS A 5 -2.17 -3.60 20.49
C LYS A 5 -1.49 -3.44 19.12
N LYS A 6 -0.16 -3.27 19.08
CA LYS A 6 0.60 -3.17 17.81
C LYS A 6 0.73 -4.50 17.06
N LYS A 7 0.67 -5.64 17.74
CA LYS A 7 0.80 -6.96 17.10
C LYS A 7 -0.44 -7.34 16.31
N THR A 8 -1.63 -6.98 16.80
CA THR A 8 -2.89 -7.23 16.08
C THR A 8 -2.96 -6.36 14.82
N SER A 9 -2.68 -5.06 14.95
CA SER A 9 -2.72 -4.13 13.80
C SER A 9 -1.76 -4.51 12.68
N ALA A 10 -0.56 -5.03 12.99
CA ALA A 10 0.39 -5.48 11.97
C ALA A 10 -0.13 -6.69 11.19
N LYS A 11 -0.79 -7.65 11.87
CA LYS A 11 -1.43 -8.80 11.20
C LYS A 11 -2.59 -8.34 10.33
N ASP A 12 -3.41 -7.41 10.83
CA ASP A 12 -4.55 -6.90 10.08
C ASP A 12 -4.10 -6.14 8.83
N ILE A 13 -3.06 -5.29 8.93
CA ILE A 13 -2.47 -4.59 7.78
C ILE A 13 -1.99 -5.62 6.75
N ARG A 14 -1.16 -6.57 7.18
CA ARG A 14 -0.64 -7.63 6.31
C ARG A 14 -1.76 -8.38 5.60
N ARG A 15 -2.83 -8.73 6.32
CA ARG A 15 -3.96 -9.47 5.76
C ARG A 15 -4.67 -8.67 4.66
N SER A 16 -4.84 -7.36 4.82
CA SER A 16 -5.37 -6.53 3.72
C SER A 16 -4.43 -6.41 2.53
N PHE A 17 -3.11 -6.41 2.75
CA PHE A 17 -2.18 -6.48 1.62
C PHE A 17 -2.28 -7.82 0.91
N GLU A 18 -2.38 -8.93 1.66
CA GLU A 18 -2.57 -10.27 1.09
C GLU A 18 -3.82 -10.32 0.21
N HIS A 19 -4.97 -9.85 0.68
CA HIS A 19 -6.24 -9.93 -0.06
C HIS A 19 -6.38 -8.96 -1.23
N HIS A 20 -5.76 -7.78 -1.19
CA HIS A 20 -6.08 -6.70 -2.15
C HIS A 20 -4.89 -6.25 -2.99
N VAL A 21 -3.66 -6.46 -2.51
CA VAL A 21 -2.45 -5.98 -3.19
C VAL A 21 -1.67 -7.15 -3.76
N PHE A 22 -1.50 -8.22 -2.99
CA PHE A 22 -0.69 -9.35 -3.41
C PHE A 22 -1.35 -10.19 -4.49
N ASP A 23 -2.67 -10.37 -4.41
CA ASP A 23 -3.44 -11.09 -5.44
C ASP A 23 -3.32 -10.41 -6.83
N GLU A 24 -3.24 -9.08 -6.89
CA GLU A 24 -3.19 -8.34 -8.15
C GLU A 24 -1.76 -8.05 -8.66
N ILE A 25 -0.86 -7.60 -7.78
CA ILE A 25 0.48 -7.10 -8.14
C ILE A 25 1.61 -7.69 -7.29
N GLY A 26 1.33 -8.63 -6.40
CA GLY A 26 2.32 -9.21 -5.48
C GLY A 26 3.41 -10.04 -6.14
N ASP A 27 3.08 -10.66 -7.28
CA ASP A 27 4.02 -11.48 -8.06
C ASP A 27 4.96 -10.66 -8.94
N LEU A 28 4.72 -9.35 -9.07
CA LEU A 28 5.56 -8.47 -9.86
C LEU A 28 6.75 -7.97 -9.02
N PRO A 29 7.95 -7.85 -9.62
CA PRO A 29 9.03 -7.11 -9.00
C PRO A 29 8.57 -5.69 -8.68
N ILE A 30 8.89 -5.20 -7.47
CA ILE A 30 8.40 -3.91 -6.97
C ILE A 30 8.74 -2.73 -7.88
N GLU A 31 9.82 -2.82 -8.67
CA GLU A 31 10.24 -1.82 -9.65
C GLU A 31 9.36 -1.79 -10.91
N ARG A 32 8.63 -2.86 -11.20
CA ARG A 32 7.70 -2.96 -12.33
C ARG A 32 6.28 -2.56 -11.98
N ILE A 33 5.99 -2.35 -10.70
CA ILE A 33 4.66 -1.94 -10.24
C ILE A 33 4.50 -0.45 -10.53
N THR A 34 3.63 -0.14 -11.48
CA THR A 34 3.40 1.23 -11.95
C THR A 34 2.43 1.98 -11.05
N LEU A 35 2.43 3.32 -11.14
CA LEU A 35 1.42 4.15 -10.47
C LEU A 35 0.00 3.78 -10.92
N GLN A 36 -0.21 3.50 -12.20
CA GLN A 36 -1.53 3.15 -12.73
C GLN A 36 -2.10 1.89 -12.08
N GLN A 37 -1.27 0.86 -11.87
CA GLN A 37 -1.70 -0.37 -11.18
C GLN A 37 -2.04 -0.12 -9.72
N TRP A 38 -1.27 0.73 -9.03
CA TRP A 38 -1.62 1.15 -7.68
C TRP A 38 -2.94 1.91 -7.63
N LEU A 39 -3.17 2.82 -8.58
CA LEU A 39 -4.40 3.60 -8.64
C LEU A 39 -5.61 2.70 -8.87
N ALA A 40 -5.54 1.75 -9.81
CA ALA A 40 -6.63 0.82 -10.07
C ALA A 40 -7.09 0.08 -8.79
N ILE A 41 -6.15 -0.46 -8.01
CA ILE A 41 -6.45 -1.15 -6.74
C ILE A 41 -7.02 -0.16 -5.70
N LEU A 42 -6.43 1.03 -5.60
CA LEU A 42 -6.82 2.01 -4.59
C LEU A 42 -8.17 2.66 -4.88
N GLU A 43 -8.52 2.89 -6.15
CA GLU A 43 -9.81 3.42 -6.61
C GLU A 43 -10.92 2.41 -6.31
N GLU A 44 -10.76 1.15 -6.72
CA GLU A 44 -11.71 0.08 -6.40
C GLU A 44 -11.94 -0.05 -4.89
N LEU A 45 -10.87 -0.07 -4.11
CA LEU A 45 -10.96 -0.11 -2.65
C LEU A 45 -11.56 1.16 -2.04
N ALA A 46 -11.37 2.33 -2.66
CA ALA A 46 -11.92 3.57 -2.16
C ALA A 46 -13.44 3.60 -2.35
N GLU A 47 -13.95 3.01 -3.44
CA GLU A 47 -15.39 2.85 -3.67
C GLU A 47 -16.02 1.83 -2.70
N GLU A 48 -15.39 0.66 -2.51
CA GLU A 48 -15.96 -0.40 -1.68
C GLU A 48 -15.74 -0.18 -0.18
N VAL A 49 -14.49 0.09 0.22
CA VAL A 49 -14.08 0.19 1.63
C VAL A 49 -13.00 1.26 1.82
N PRO A 50 -13.36 2.56 1.85
CA PRO A 50 -12.40 3.68 1.91
C PRO A 50 -11.36 3.59 3.03
N SER A 51 -11.73 3.03 4.18
CA SER A 51 -10.82 2.82 5.31
C SER A 51 -9.69 1.83 5.03
N ILE A 52 -9.94 0.83 4.16
CA ILE A 52 -8.92 -0.12 3.70
C ILE A 52 -8.01 0.54 2.67
N ALA A 53 -8.57 1.32 1.74
CA ALA A 53 -7.79 2.10 0.77
C ALA A 53 -6.80 3.05 1.47
N GLU A 54 -7.27 3.81 2.47
CA GLU A 54 -6.43 4.69 3.30
C GLU A 54 -5.29 3.92 3.97
N ARG A 55 -5.62 2.79 4.58
CA ARG A 55 -4.65 1.94 5.26
C ARG A 55 -3.61 1.39 4.29
N ILE A 56 -4.00 0.93 3.11
CA ILE A 56 -3.06 0.41 2.09
C ILE A 56 -2.18 1.54 1.59
N LEU A 57 -2.73 2.67 1.13
CA LEU A 57 -1.95 3.80 0.61
C LEU A 57 -0.91 4.30 1.63
N THR A 58 -1.32 4.45 2.89
CA THR A 58 -0.44 4.96 3.96
C THR A 58 0.71 4.02 4.26
N ASN A 59 0.46 2.70 4.25
CA ASN A 59 1.50 1.70 4.50
C ASN A 59 2.39 1.51 3.27
N SER A 60 1.83 1.47 2.06
CA SER A 60 2.58 1.35 0.80
C SER A 60 3.56 2.51 0.62
N LYS A 61 3.14 3.75 0.92
CA LYS A 61 4.03 4.92 0.94
C LYS A 61 5.21 4.76 1.89
N GLN A 62 4.98 4.21 3.09
CA GLN A 62 6.04 3.97 4.06
C GLN A 62 7.02 2.91 3.56
N VAL A 63 6.51 1.81 2.99
CA VAL A 63 7.32 0.73 2.40
C VAL A 63 8.15 1.24 1.24
N LEU A 64 7.55 1.93 0.27
CA LEU A 64 8.27 2.47 -0.89
C LEU A 64 9.29 3.54 -0.49
N LYS A 65 8.98 4.37 0.52
CA LYS A 65 9.95 5.31 1.09
C LYS A 65 11.12 4.59 1.76
N TRP A 66 10.86 3.49 2.47
CA TRP A 66 11.91 2.66 3.06
C TRP A 66 12.77 1.96 2.00
N ALA A 67 12.13 1.45 0.94
CA ALA A 67 12.80 0.80 -0.17
C ALA A 67 13.69 1.78 -0.95
N LYS A 68 13.20 2.98 -1.23
CA LYS A 68 13.97 4.05 -1.88
C LYS A 68 15.20 4.43 -1.08
N LYS A 69 15.08 4.57 0.25
CA LYS A 69 16.21 4.88 1.14
C LYS A 69 17.32 3.82 1.15
N ARG A 70 17.01 2.61 0.70
CA ARG A 70 17.94 1.47 0.62
C ARG A 70 18.34 1.13 -0.81
N GLU A 71 17.98 2.00 -1.76
CA GLU A 71 18.30 1.81 -3.18
C GLU A 71 17.72 0.50 -3.75
N ILE A 72 16.63 0.00 -3.15
CA ILE A 72 15.87 -1.18 -3.63
C ILE A 72 14.94 -0.78 -4.78
N VAL A 73 14.46 0.46 -4.76
CA VAL A 73 13.68 1.07 -5.85
C VAL A 73 14.27 2.43 -6.15
N GLU A 74 14.29 2.80 -7.42
CA GLU A 74 14.76 4.11 -7.86
C GLU A 74 13.74 5.22 -7.51
N VAL A 75 12.45 4.92 -7.71
CA VAL A 75 11.35 5.89 -7.57
C VAL A 75 10.29 5.37 -6.61
N ASN A 76 9.77 6.26 -5.77
CA ASN A 76 8.55 6.00 -5.00
C ASN A 76 7.37 6.53 -5.81
N VAL A 77 6.68 5.66 -6.55
CA VAL A 77 5.56 6.03 -7.43
C VAL A 77 4.36 6.62 -6.68
N LEU A 78 4.27 6.42 -5.36
CA LEU A 78 3.17 6.92 -4.52
C LEU A 78 3.50 8.20 -3.74
N SER A 79 4.66 8.84 -3.96
CA SER A 79 5.08 9.99 -3.15
C SER A 79 4.06 11.14 -3.14
N ASP A 80 3.43 11.39 -4.29
CA ASP A 80 2.60 12.57 -4.54
C ASP A 80 1.09 12.26 -4.63
N ILE A 81 0.69 11.03 -4.31
CA ILE A 81 -0.71 10.60 -4.34
C ILE A 81 -1.38 10.91 -3.01
N TYR A 82 -2.57 11.50 -3.01
CA TYR A 82 -3.35 11.78 -1.80
C TYR A 82 -4.71 11.10 -1.90
N LEU A 83 -5.32 10.75 -0.76
CA LEU A 83 -6.65 10.12 -0.75
C LEU A 83 -7.72 10.98 -1.40
N SER A 84 -7.58 12.31 -1.31
CA SER A 84 -8.48 13.26 -1.95
C SER A 84 -8.40 13.27 -3.49
N LEU A 85 -7.42 12.57 -4.08
CA LEU A 85 -7.22 12.45 -5.53
C LEU A 85 -7.70 11.10 -6.07
N ILE A 86 -8.14 10.20 -5.20
CA ILE A 86 -8.69 8.89 -5.55
C ILE A 86 -10.21 9.08 -5.56
N HIS A 87 -10.82 8.96 -6.75
CA HIS A 87 -12.24 9.26 -7.00
C HIS A 87 -13.06 7.99 -7.15
#